data_AF-A0A1I7U3U8-F1
#
_entry.id   AF-A0A1I7U3U8-F1
#
_cell.length_a   1.000
_cell.length_b   1.000
_cell.length_c   1.000
_cell.angle_alpha   90.00
_cell.angle_beta   90.00
_cell.angle_gamma   90.00
#
_symmetry.space_group_name_H-M   'P 1'
#
loop_
_entity.id
_entity.type
_entity.pdbx_description
1 polymer ?
#
loop_
_entity_poly.entity_id
_entity_poly.type
_entity_poly.pdbx_seq_one_letter_code
_entity_poly.pdbx_strand_id
1 'polypeptide(L)'
;MLFAMDSISSSYLILNDLLFGRVFMYIPQLCPIVSPYFYAPSITLKIIHVFHHHARFAKSVAQTFMVLNRMTCVLLPATYNTIWKCLTPVACFLVYTLPFAGLWNIIISRQYLIPFRGGFGINYIKAVPWAALSMFQAIFVLIALTSTVICTTVTLYKLILLPGRLRSIEKSLCLTSLSISITFLLVAVTQLLFAFCPSCVGEPLYLYQLLAFDLYSVGYEKKGRGLN
;
A
#
# COMPACT_ATOMS: atom_id res chain seq x y z
N MET A 1 -13.01 -5.19 -11.63
CA MET A 1 -13.42 -4.68 -10.29
C MET A 1 -12.21 -4.51 -9.36
N LEU A 2 -11.40 -5.55 -9.09
CA LEU A 2 -10.20 -5.43 -8.23
C LEU A 2 -9.23 -4.32 -8.65
N PHE A 3 -8.95 -4.18 -9.95
CA PHE A 3 -8.13 -3.09 -10.49
C PHE A 3 -8.73 -1.69 -10.23
N ALA A 4 -10.07 -1.57 -10.27
CA ALA A 4 -10.73 -0.31 -9.99
C ALA A 4 -10.62 0.06 -8.50
N MET A 5 -10.71 -0.92 -7.59
CA MET A 5 -10.54 -0.70 -6.15
C MET A 5 -9.10 -0.28 -5.82
N ASP A 6 -8.10 -0.91 -6.46
CA ASP A 6 -6.69 -0.52 -6.32
C ASP A 6 -6.44 0.90 -6.85
N SER A 7 -7.03 1.24 -7.99
CA SER A 7 -6.96 2.57 -8.59
C SER A 7 -7.58 3.63 -7.67
N ILE A 8 -8.81 3.41 -7.19
CA ILE A 8 -9.50 4.31 -6.25
C ILE A 8 -8.66 4.52 -4.98
N SER A 9 -8.11 3.44 -4.42
CA SER A 9 -7.26 3.51 -3.23
C SER A 9 -5.99 4.32 -3.50
N SER A 10 -5.39 4.16 -4.69
CA SER A 10 -4.20 4.91 -5.10
C SER A 10 -4.50 6.39 -5.32
N SER A 11 -5.60 6.72 -6.00
CA SER A 11 -6.03 8.11 -6.21
C SER A 11 -6.32 8.80 -4.87
N TYR A 12 -6.99 8.11 -3.94
CA TYR A 12 -7.23 8.64 -2.60
C TYR A 12 -5.92 8.90 -1.85
N LEU A 13 -4.97 7.97 -1.87
CA LEU A 13 -3.66 8.14 -1.23
C LEU A 13 -2.88 9.32 -1.81
N ILE A 14 -2.86 9.46 -3.14
CA ILE A 14 -2.18 10.56 -3.83
C ILE A 14 -2.84 11.90 -3.49
N LEU A 15 -4.18 11.95 -3.52
CA LEU A 15 -4.92 13.17 -3.21
C LEU A 15 -4.70 13.58 -1.74
N ASN A 16 -4.74 12.62 -0.82
CA ASN A 16 -4.50 12.88 0.59
C ASN A 16 -3.05 13.34 0.84
N ASP A 17 -2.07 12.73 0.19
CA ASP A 17 -0.67 13.14 0.29
C ASP A 17 -0.44 14.54 -0.29
N LEU A 18 -1.05 14.87 -1.43
CA LEU A 18 -0.98 16.21 -2.03
C LEU A 18 -1.61 17.27 -1.12
N LEU A 19 -2.86 17.06 -0.68
CA LEU A 19 -3.64 18.05 0.05
C LEU A 19 -3.22 18.21 1.52
N PHE A 20 -2.86 17.13 2.20
CA PHE A 20 -2.55 17.14 3.63
C PHE A 20 -1.07 16.92 3.97
N GLY A 21 -0.31 16.20 3.13
CA GLY A 21 1.12 16.02 3.35
C GLY A 21 1.92 17.19 2.79
N ARG A 22 1.79 17.41 1.47
CA ARG A 22 2.68 18.27 0.70
C ARG A 22 2.32 19.74 0.74
N VAL A 23 1.05 20.12 0.72
CA VAL A 23 0.64 21.55 0.80
C VAL A 23 1.20 22.21 2.07
N PHE A 24 1.09 21.54 3.21
CA PHE A 24 1.61 22.07 4.48
C PHE A 24 3.13 22.03 4.58
N MET A 25 3.80 21.12 3.86
CA MET A 25 5.26 21.06 3.81
C MET A 25 5.85 22.11 2.85
N TYR A 26 5.20 22.39 1.73
CA TYR A 26 5.67 23.36 0.72
C TYR A 26 5.26 24.81 1.03
N ILE A 27 4.17 25.02 1.76
CA ILE A 27 3.73 26.35 2.19
C ILE A 27 3.71 26.44 3.72
N PRO A 28 4.90 26.54 4.36
CA PRO A 28 5.03 26.52 5.82
C PRO A 28 4.36 27.72 6.53
N GLN A 29 3.95 28.74 5.78
CA GLN A 29 3.24 29.91 6.30
C GLN A 29 1.78 29.59 6.71
N LEU A 30 1.15 28.59 6.07
CA LEU A 30 -0.19 28.10 6.43
C LEU A 30 -0.16 27.23 7.70
N CYS A 31 1.02 26.73 8.06
CA CYS A 31 1.27 25.84 9.18
C CYS A 31 0.76 26.43 10.52
N PRO A 32 1.18 27.63 10.98
CA PRO A 32 0.70 28.22 12.22
C PRO A 32 -0.79 28.62 12.21
N ILE A 33 -1.40 28.82 11.03
CA ILE A 33 -2.82 29.18 10.90
C ILE A 33 -3.69 27.93 11.08
N VAL A 34 -3.29 26.81 10.49
CA VAL A 34 -4.10 25.59 10.43
C VAL A 34 -3.80 24.64 11.61
N SER A 35 -2.56 24.61 12.12
CA SER A 35 -2.17 23.79 13.28
C SER A 35 -3.12 23.85 14.48
N PRO A 36 -3.53 25.05 14.94
CA PRO A 36 -4.30 25.20 16.19
C PRO A 36 -5.64 24.47 16.13
N TYR A 37 -6.23 24.34 14.94
CA TYR A 37 -7.48 23.63 14.70
C TYR A 37 -7.37 22.11 14.88
N PHE A 38 -6.15 21.57 14.89
CA PHE A 38 -5.87 20.14 14.97
C PHE A 38 -5.01 19.74 16.18
N TYR A 39 -4.67 20.69 17.06
CA TYR A 39 -3.95 20.43 18.33
C TYR A 39 -4.82 19.74 19.38
N ALA A 40 -6.13 19.97 19.35
CA ALA A 40 -7.10 19.15 20.09
C ALA A 40 -7.38 17.86 19.33
N PRO A 41 -7.69 16.72 20.00
CA PRO A 41 -8.03 15.47 19.33
C PRO A 41 -9.28 15.69 18.47
N SER A 42 -9.08 15.99 17.19
CA SER A 42 -10.16 16.29 16.27
C SER A 42 -10.60 15.00 15.59
N ILE A 43 -11.91 14.80 15.55
CA ILE A 43 -12.54 13.65 14.89
C ILE A 43 -12.14 13.62 13.41
N THR A 44 -11.95 14.78 12.78
CA THR A 44 -11.47 14.93 11.41
C THR A 44 -10.08 14.33 11.18
N LEU A 45 -9.11 14.61 12.07
CA LEU A 45 -7.75 14.06 11.95
C LEU A 45 -7.75 12.54 12.08
N LYS A 46 -8.56 12.03 13.02
CA LYS A 46 -8.78 10.60 13.24
C LYS A 46 -9.32 9.91 11.98
N ILE A 47 -10.35 10.48 11.37
CA ILE A 47 -10.96 9.98 10.14
C ILE A 47 -9.90 9.93 9.01
N ILE A 48 -9.23 11.06 8.74
CA ILE A 48 -8.22 11.13 7.66
C ILE A 48 -7.11 10.09 7.87
N HIS A 49 -6.60 9.97 9.10
CA HIS A 49 -5.54 9.02 9.41
C HIS A 49 -6.00 7.56 9.23
N VAL A 50 -7.18 7.20 9.73
CA VAL A 50 -7.74 5.84 9.59
C VAL A 50 -7.98 5.49 8.14
N PHE A 51 -8.61 6.36 7.36
CA PHE A 51 -8.87 6.11 5.94
C PHE A 51 -7.59 6.02 5.11
N HIS A 52 -6.59 6.86 5.40
CA HIS A 52 -5.28 6.81 4.75
C HIS A 52 -4.59 5.45 4.97
N HIS A 53 -4.54 4.98 6.21
CA HIS A 53 -3.96 3.67 6.50
C HIS A 53 -4.82 2.53 5.97
N HIS A 54 -6.16 2.65 5.96
CA HIS A 54 -7.06 1.70 5.33
C HIS A 54 -6.75 1.51 3.85
N ALA A 55 -6.63 2.59 3.09
CA ALA A 55 -6.27 2.52 1.68
C ALA A 55 -4.92 1.82 1.45
N ARG A 56 -3.92 2.02 2.32
CA ARG A 56 -2.63 1.32 2.24
C ARG A 56 -2.74 -0.19 2.45
N PHE A 57 -3.50 -0.60 3.47
CA PHE A 57 -3.77 -2.03 3.72
C PHE A 57 -4.59 -2.65 2.59
N ALA A 58 -5.66 -1.99 2.17
CA ALA A 58 -6.52 -2.43 1.07
C ALA A 58 -5.69 -2.64 -0.21
N LYS A 59 -4.76 -1.74 -0.51
CA LYS A 59 -3.85 -1.87 -1.64
C LYS A 59 -2.96 -3.12 -1.57
N SER A 60 -2.43 -3.43 -0.38
CA SER A 60 -1.60 -4.62 -0.18
C SER A 60 -2.41 -5.91 -0.41
N VAL A 61 -3.64 -5.95 0.09
CA VAL A 61 -4.56 -7.08 -0.09
C VAL A 61 -5.01 -7.21 -1.55
N ALA A 62 -5.39 -6.09 -2.18
CA ALA A 62 -5.82 -6.05 -3.58
C ALA A 62 -4.71 -6.58 -4.49
N GLN A 63 -3.46 -6.20 -4.20
CA GLN A 63 -2.33 -6.67 -4.96
C GLN A 63 -2.11 -8.18 -4.87
N THR A 64 -2.25 -8.79 -3.69
CA THR A 64 -2.21 -10.25 -3.55
C THR A 64 -3.22 -10.92 -4.48
N PHE A 65 -4.46 -10.45 -4.49
CA PHE A 65 -5.50 -10.99 -5.37
C PHE A 65 -5.26 -10.71 -6.86
N MET A 66 -4.72 -9.54 -7.22
CA MET A 66 -4.40 -9.21 -8.61
C MET A 66 -3.30 -10.12 -9.16
N VAL A 67 -2.30 -10.45 -8.36
CA VAL A 67 -1.22 -11.36 -8.78
C VAL A 67 -1.71 -12.81 -8.87
N LEU A 68 -2.57 -13.24 -7.94
CA LEU A 68 -3.26 -14.53 -8.03
C LEU A 68 -4.15 -14.63 -9.29
N ASN A 69 -4.85 -13.55 -9.62
CA ASN A 69 -5.67 -13.45 -10.82
C ASN A 69 -4.86 -13.68 -12.09
N ARG A 70 -3.70 -13.02 -12.17
CA ARG A 70 -2.76 -13.19 -13.28
C ARG A 70 -2.24 -14.62 -13.39
N MET A 71 -1.83 -15.22 -12.28
CA MET A 71 -1.34 -16.60 -12.24
C MET A 71 -2.42 -17.60 -12.69
N THR A 72 -3.67 -17.42 -12.24
CA THR A 72 -4.79 -18.31 -12.58
C THR A 72 -5.09 -18.28 -14.08
N CYS A 73 -5.02 -17.10 -14.71
CA CYS A 73 -5.22 -16.96 -16.15
C CYS A 73 -4.19 -17.76 -16.98
N VAL A 74 -2.94 -17.84 -16.50
CA VAL A 74 -1.87 -18.59 -17.19
C VAL A 74 -1.93 -20.08 -16.91
N LEU A 75 -2.28 -20.49 -15.69
CA LEU A 75 -2.33 -21.91 -15.31
C LEU A 75 -3.58 -22.64 -15.80
N LEU A 76 -4.73 -21.97 -15.73
CA LEU A 76 -6.05 -22.57 -15.94
C LEU A 76 -6.92 -21.69 -16.85
N PRO A 77 -6.52 -21.45 -18.11
CA PRO A 77 -7.25 -20.54 -19.00
C PRO A 77 -8.68 -21.02 -19.29
N ALA A 78 -8.92 -22.34 -19.32
CA ALA A 78 -10.23 -22.92 -19.64
C ALA A 78 -11.28 -22.72 -18.53
N THR A 79 -10.87 -22.72 -17.26
CA THR A 79 -11.78 -22.60 -16.10
C THR A 79 -11.67 -21.25 -15.38
N TYR A 80 -10.76 -20.37 -15.83
CA TYR A 80 -10.51 -19.05 -15.26
C TYR A 80 -11.78 -18.24 -15.01
N ASN A 81 -12.65 -18.12 -16.01
CA ASN A 81 -13.87 -17.31 -15.92
C ASN A 81 -14.86 -17.85 -14.86
N THR A 82 -14.94 -19.17 -14.69
CA THR A 82 -15.81 -19.80 -13.69
C THR A 82 -15.27 -19.58 -12.28
N ILE A 83 -13.97 -19.77 -12.09
CA ILE A 83 -13.30 -19.57 -10.80
C ILE A 83 -13.44 -18.11 -10.36
N TRP A 84 -13.11 -17.17 -11.24
CA TRP A 84 -13.09 -15.75 -10.88
C TRP A 84 -14.48 -15.12 -10.79
N LYS A 85 -15.53 -15.71 -11.37
CA LYS A 85 -16.91 -15.29 -11.09
C LYS A 85 -17.29 -15.46 -9.61
N CYS A 86 -16.86 -16.55 -8.98
CA CYS A 86 -17.09 -16.79 -7.55
C CYS A 86 -16.06 -16.09 -6.67
N LEU A 87 -14.78 -16.08 -7.08
CA LEU A 87 -13.69 -15.56 -6.26
C LEU A 87 -13.61 -14.03 -6.25
N THR A 88 -14.01 -13.34 -7.33
CA THR A 88 -13.98 -11.86 -7.39
C THR A 88 -14.79 -11.18 -6.29
N PRO A 89 -16.07 -11.52 -6.04
CA PRO A 89 -16.82 -10.87 -4.96
C PRO A 89 -16.21 -11.15 -3.58
N VAL A 90 -15.68 -12.35 -3.35
CA VAL A 90 -14.97 -12.71 -2.11
C VAL A 90 -13.70 -11.87 -1.96
N ALA A 91 -12.91 -11.73 -3.01
CA ALA A 91 -11.71 -10.90 -3.02
C ALA A 91 -12.05 -9.43 -2.74
N CYS A 92 -13.09 -8.88 -3.38
CA CYS A 92 -13.56 -7.52 -3.12
C CYS A 92 -13.98 -7.33 -1.66
N PHE A 93 -14.70 -8.30 -1.08
CA PHE A 93 -15.11 -8.28 0.32
C PHE A 93 -13.89 -8.29 1.26
N LEU A 94 -12.88 -9.12 0.98
CA LEU A 94 -11.66 -9.20 1.78
C LEU A 94 -10.80 -7.93 1.65
N VAL A 95 -10.68 -7.35 0.46
CA VAL A 95 -9.96 -6.07 0.26
C VAL A 95 -10.57 -4.96 1.09
N TYR A 96 -11.89 -4.96 1.29
CA TYR A 96 -12.57 -3.96 2.11
C TYR A 96 -12.47 -4.25 3.62
N THR A 97 -12.68 -5.51 4.03
CA THR A 97 -12.84 -5.89 5.44
C THR A 97 -11.53 -6.21 6.15
N LEU A 98 -10.59 -6.89 5.50
CA LEU A 98 -9.32 -7.31 6.09
C LEU A 98 -8.44 -6.15 6.60
N PRO A 99 -8.40 -4.96 5.95
CA PRO A 99 -7.73 -3.79 6.49
C PRO A 99 -8.14 -3.40 7.92
N PHE A 100 -9.40 -3.60 8.30
CA PHE A 100 -9.87 -3.24 9.64
C PHE A 100 -9.19 -4.08 10.74
N ALA A 101 -8.79 -5.32 10.42
CA ALA A 101 -8.01 -6.17 11.33
C ALA A 101 -6.59 -5.63 11.59
N GLY A 102 -6.04 -4.78 10.71
CA GLY A 102 -4.76 -4.09 10.94
C GLY A 102 -4.92 -2.70 11.57
N LEU A 103 -6.13 -2.14 11.57
CA LEU A 103 -6.39 -0.74 11.95
C LEU A 103 -7.04 -0.58 13.33
N TRP A 104 -7.60 -1.64 13.91
CA TRP A 104 -8.36 -1.56 15.16
C TRP A 104 -7.64 -0.78 16.27
N ASN A 105 -6.32 -0.97 16.41
CA ASN A 105 -5.55 -0.26 17.44
C ASN A 105 -5.52 1.26 17.19
N ILE A 106 -5.52 1.72 15.93
CA ILE A 106 -5.59 3.15 15.59
C ILE A 106 -6.98 3.71 15.81
N ILE A 107 -8.01 2.91 15.51
CA ILE A 107 -9.41 3.31 15.68
C ILE A 107 -9.70 3.62 17.15
N ILE A 108 -9.08 2.91 18.09
CA ILE A 108 -9.22 3.20 19.53
C ILE A 108 -8.21 4.24 20.04
N SER A 109 -7.05 4.37 19.38
CA SER A 109 -5.98 5.28 19.80
C SER A 109 -6.34 6.76 19.61
N ARG A 110 -5.63 7.61 20.37
CA ARG A 110 -5.70 9.08 20.25
C ARG A 110 -4.66 9.56 19.23
N GLN A 111 -5.10 10.23 18.17
CA GLN A 111 -4.20 10.90 17.22
C GLN A 111 -3.78 12.28 17.73
N TYR A 112 -2.57 12.67 17.38
CA TYR A 112 -2.02 14.01 17.59
C TYR A 112 -1.13 14.42 16.40
N LEU A 113 -0.98 15.72 16.22
CA LEU A 113 -0.06 16.26 15.21
C LEU A 113 1.35 16.35 15.77
N ILE A 114 2.32 16.04 14.92
CA ILE A 114 3.73 16.33 15.15
C ILE A 114 4.23 17.30 14.07
N PRO A 115 5.01 18.34 14.41
CA PRO A 115 5.61 19.20 13.41
C PRO A 115 6.63 18.40 12.58
N PHE A 116 6.62 18.56 11.26
CA PHE A 116 7.54 17.89 10.33
C PHE A 116 7.92 18.81 9.16
N ARG A 117 9.20 19.18 9.02
CA ARG A 117 9.76 20.01 7.92
C ARG A 117 8.91 21.23 7.51
N GLY A 118 8.36 21.95 8.49
CA GLY A 118 7.54 23.13 8.24
C GLY A 118 6.06 22.85 7.96
N GLY A 119 5.63 21.59 7.97
CA GLY A 119 4.23 21.13 7.98
C GLY A 119 3.90 20.29 9.23
N PHE A 120 2.88 19.43 9.14
CA PHE A 120 2.50 18.50 10.22
C PHE A 120 2.37 17.05 9.73
N GLY A 121 2.85 16.11 10.53
CA GLY A 121 2.57 14.68 10.42
C GLY A 121 1.53 14.25 11.44
N ILE A 122 0.82 13.15 11.17
CA ILE A 122 -0.12 12.55 12.11
C ILE A 122 0.56 11.39 12.82
N ASN A 123 0.58 11.43 14.15
CA ASN A 123 1.03 10.34 14.99
C ASN A 123 -0.08 9.93 15.97
N TYR A 124 0.09 8.80 16.65
CA TYR A 124 -0.92 8.27 17.56
C TYR A 124 -0.28 7.71 18.84
N ILE A 125 -0.99 7.88 19.94
CA ILE A 125 -0.63 7.22 21.21
C ILE A 125 -1.19 5.82 21.14
N LYS A 126 -0.31 4.82 21.12
CA LYS A 126 -0.68 3.40 21.06
C LYS A 126 -1.57 3.05 22.26
N ALA A 127 -2.82 2.68 22.01
CA ALA A 127 -3.69 2.12 23.05
C ALA A 127 -3.16 0.76 23.54
N VAL A 128 -2.65 -0.05 22.60
CA VAL A 128 -1.96 -1.32 22.89
C VAL A 128 -0.50 -1.23 22.41
N PRO A 129 0.50 -1.30 23.31
CA PRO A 129 1.90 -0.96 22.99
C PRO A 129 2.59 -1.93 22.03
N TRP A 130 2.23 -3.23 22.08
CA TRP A 130 2.79 -4.25 21.19
C TRP A 130 2.18 -4.21 19.78
N ALA A 131 0.98 -3.66 19.64
CA ALA A 131 0.17 -3.69 18.42
C ALA A 131 0.47 -2.48 17.51
N ALA A 132 1.75 -2.21 17.22
CA ALA A 132 2.13 -1.06 16.42
C ALA A 132 1.60 -1.15 14.98
N LEU A 133 1.07 -0.05 14.46
CA LEU A 133 0.61 0.09 13.06
C LEU A 133 1.67 -0.36 12.05
N SER A 134 2.90 0.08 12.22
CA SER A 134 4.02 -0.25 11.33
C SER A 134 4.27 -1.77 11.27
N MET A 135 4.04 -2.49 12.37
CA MET A 135 4.17 -3.94 12.43
C MET A 135 3.09 -4.63 11.61
N PHE A 136 1.82 -4.26 11.80
CA PHE A 136 0.74 -4.81 10.98
C PHE A 136 0.94 -4.48 9.50
N GLN A 137 1.35 -3.25 9.21
CA GLN A 137 1.57 -2.83 7.83
C GLN A 137 2.73 -3.60 7.19
N ALA A 138 3.82 -3.86 7.93
CA ALA A 138 4.90 -4.73 7.48
C ALA A 138 4.43 -6.16 7.20
N ILE A 139 3.62 -6.75 8.09
CA ILE A 139 3.07 -8.11 7.91
C ILE A 139 2.28 -8.21 6.61
N PHE A 140 1.33 -7.29 6.37
CA PHE A 140 0.52 -7.30 5.15
C PHE A 140 1.37 -7.12 3.89
N VAL A 141 2.35 -6.22 3.93
CA VAL A 141 3.28 -5.98 2.83
C VAL A 141 4.16 -7.20 2.56
N LEU A 142 4.67 -7.89 3.58
CA LEU A 142 5.48 -9.10 3.43
C LEU A 142 4.67 -10.27 2.87
N ILE A 143 3.41 -10.43 3.29
CA ILE A 143 2.49 -11.41 2.70
C ILE A 143 2.25 -11.10 1.22
N ALA A 144 2.00 -9.83 0.88
CA ALA A 144 1.83 -9.42 -0.51
C ALA A 144 3.10 -9.66 -1.34
N LEU A 145 4.29 -9.37 -0.80
CA LEU A 145 5.57 -9.61 -1.45
C LEU A 145 5.82 -11.09 -1.70
N THR A 146 5.67 -11.93 -0.67
CA THR A 146 5.89 -13.38 -0.78
C THR A 146 4.92 -14.02 -1.77
N SER A 147 3.63 -13.67 -1.69
CA SER A 147 2.64 -14.10 -2.68
C SER A 147 3.02 -13.63 -4.08
N THR A 148 3.49 -12.39 -4.24
CA THR A 148 3.87 -11.84 -5.55
C THR A 148 5.04 -12.60 -6.16
N VAL A 149 6.07 -12.89 -5.38
CA VAL A 149 7.25 -13.65 -5.82
C VAL A 149 6.85 -15.07 -6.23
N ILE A 150 6.11 -15.79 -5.38
CA ILE A 150 5.68 -17.18 -5.67
C ILE A 150 4.85 -17.24 -6.95
N CYS A 151 3.82 -16.41 -7.04
CA CYS A 151 2.91 -16.41 -8.19
C CYS A 151 3.62 -16.02 -9.48
N THR A 152 4.52 -15.05 -9.43
CA THR A 152 5.28 -14.63 -10.62
C THR A 152 6.21 -15.74 -11.08
N THR A 153 6.93 -16.40 -10.17
CA THR A 153 7.82 -17.52 -10.51
C THR A 153 7.04 -18.65 -11.18
N VAL A 154 5.88 -19.03 -10.65
CA VAL A 154 5.01 -20.07 -11.26
C VAL A 154 4.52 -19.63 -12.64
N THR A 155 4.09 -18.37 -12.77
CA THR A 155 3.62 -17.80 -14.05
C THR A 155 4.72 -17.81 -15.10
N LEU A 156 5.94 -17.41 -14.73
CA LEU A 156 7.11 -17.41 -15.62
C LEU A 156 7.53 -18.82 -16.02
N TYR A 157 7.58 -19.76 -15.06
CA TYR A 157 7.95 -21.14 -15.35
C TYR A 157 7.05 -21.77 -16.42
N LYS A 158 5.74 -21.55 -16.31
CA LYS A 158 4.77 -22.04 -17.30
C LYS A 158 4.88 -21.33 -18.65
N LEU A 159 5.09 -20.02 -18.67
CA LEU A 159 5.29 -19.26 -19.91
C LEU A 159 6.52 -19.73 -20.69
N ILE A 160 7.64 -19.99 -20.01
CA ILE A 160 8.88 -20.50 -20.63
C ILE A 160 8.68 -21.91 -21.21
N LEU A 161 7.87 -22.74 -20.54
CA LEU A 161 7.60 -24.11 -20.97
C LEU A 161 6.72 -24.17 -22.23
N LEU A 162 5.96 -23.13 -22.56
CA LEU A 162 5.16 -23.06 -23.79
C LEU A 162 6.05 -22.62 -24.96
N PRO A 163 6.44 -23.53 -25.88
CA PRO A 163 7.33 -23.18 -26.96
C PRO A 163 6.54 -22.38 -28.00
N GLY A 164 6.88 -21.10 -28.17
CA GLY A 164 6.69 -20.45 -29.46
C GLY A 164 6.03 -19.08 -29.57
N ARG A 165 5.86 -18.23 -28.55
CA ARG A 165 5.29 -16.89 -28.89
C ARG A 165 5.67 -15.60 -28.18
N LEU A 166 6.24 -15.53 -26.97
CA LEU A 166 6.16 -14.24 -26.25
C LEU A 166 7.38 -13.82 -25.41
N ARG A 167 8.59 -13.82 -26.01
CA ARG A 167 9.83 -13.26 -25.40
C ARG A 167 9.68 -11.80 -24.95
N SER A 168 8.80 -11.01 -25.58
CA SER A 168 8.53 -9.61 -25.21
C SER A 168 7.64 -9.49 -23.95
N ILE A 169 6.60 -10.33 -23.84
CA ILE A 169 5.69 -10.32 -22.68
C ILE A 169 6.40 -10.84 -21.44
N GLU A 170 7.27 -11.85 -21.56
CA GLU A 170 8.12 -12.33 -20.47
C GLU A 170 9.01 -11.22 -19.89
N LYS A 171 9.67 -10.44 -20.76
CA LYS A 171 10.50 -9.30 -20.34
C LYS A 171 9.68 -8.24 -19.61
N SER A 172 8.52 -7.87 -20.15
CA SER A 172 7.62 -6.89 -19.51
C SER A 172 7.09 -7.40 -18.16
N LEU A 173 6.72 -8.68 -18.09
CA LEU A 173 6.22 -9.35 -16.88
C LEU A 173 7.28 -9.41 -15.78
N CYS A 174 8.51 -9.81 -16.14
CA CYS A 174 9.66 -9.84 -15.25
C CYS A 174 10.00 -8.43 -14.72
N LEU A 175 10.06 -7.43 -15.62
CA LEU A 175 10.33 -6.03 -15.22
C LEU A 175 9.24 -5.48 -14.29
N THR A 176 7.97 -5.86 -14.52
CA THR A 176 6.84 -5.53 -13.65
C THR A 176 6.99 -6.12 -12.27
N SER A 177 7.26 -7.42 -12.19
CA SER A 177 7.44 -8.08 -10.92
C SER A 177 8.65 -7.56 -10.16
N LEU A 178 9.77 -7.31 -10.84
CA LEU A 178 10.97 -6.75 -10.23
C LEU A 178 10.65 -5.38 -9.61
N SER A 179 10.01 -4.50 -10.38
CA SER A 179 9.61 -3.17 -9.91
C SER A 179 8.69 -3.27 -8.69
N ILE A 180 7.67 -4.11 -8.74
CA ILE A 180 6.71 -4.30 -7.64
C ILE A 180 7.40 -4.84 -6.39
N SER A 181 8.25 -5.86 -6.55
CA SER A 181 8.98 -6.47 -5.44
C SER A 181 9.96 -5.48 -4.79
N ILE A 182 10.69 -4.68 -5.57
CA ILE A 182 11.57 -3.63 -5.04
C ILE A 182 10.77 -2.61 -4.22
N THR A 183 9.62 -2.16 -4.73
CA THR A 183 8.77 -1.20 -4.03
C THR A 183 8.22 -1.76 -2.73
N PHE A 184 7.72 -3.00 -2.72
CA PHE A 184 7.26 -3.65 -1.49
C PHE A 184 8.40 -3.91 -0.51
N LEU A 185 9.59 -4.29 -0.99
CA LEU A 185 10.77 -4.47 -0.15
C LEU A 185 11.14 -3.15 0.53
N LEU A 186 11.16 -2.04 -0.21
CA LEU A 186 11.47 -0.71 0.32
C LEU A 186 10.46 -0.29 1.39
N VAL A 187 9.17 -0.54 1.16
CA VAL A 187 8.11 -0.31 2.16
C VAL A 187 8.30 -1.22 3.38
N ALA A 188 8.59 -2.51 3.19
CA ALA A 188 8.79 -3.45 4.30
C ALA A 188 9.98 -3.03 5.19
N VAL A 189 11.12 -2.71 4.57
CA VAL A 189 12.34 -2.29 5.29
C VAL A 189 12.08 -1.03 6.09
N THR A 190 11.44 -0.01 5.49
CA THR A 190 11.12 1.23 6.21
C THR A 190 10.17 0.98 7.39
N GLN A 191 9.13 0.15 7.21
CA GLN A 191 8.22 -0.20 8.32
C GLN A 191 8.91 -0.99 9.44
N LEU A 192 9.80 -1.93 9.11
CA LEU A 192 10.57 -2.70 10.09
C LEU A 192 11.55 -1.81 10.86
N LEU A 193 12.23 -0.89 10.19
CA LEU A 193 13.12 0.07 10.84
C LEU A 193 12.34 0.95 11.84
N PHE A 194 11.14 1.41 11.46
CA PHE A 194 10.25 2.15 12.36
C PHE A 194 9.77 1.34 13.56
N ALA A 195 9.62 0.02 13.40
CA ALA A 195 9.12 -0.85 14.47
C ALA A 195 10.21 -1.30 15.45
N PHE A 196 11.39 -1.65 14.93
CA PHE A 196 12.46 -2.30 15.70
C PHE A 196 13.62 -1.38 16.06
N CYS A 197 13.79 -0.24 15.39
CA CYS A 197 14.85 0.72 15.70
C CYS A 197 14.29 2.12 15.97
N PRO A 198 13.77 2.38 17.18
CA PRO A 198 13.34 3.73 17.59
C PRO A 198 14.47 4.77 17.47
N SER A 199 15.72 4.36 17.75
CA SER A 199 16.91 5.21 17.63
C SER A 199 17.25 5.61 16.19
N CYS A 200 16.78 4.83 15.21
CA CYS A 200 16.94 5.11 13.78
C CYS A 200 15.84 6.03 13.24
N VAL A 201 14.81 6.33 14.05
CA VAL A 201 13.69 7.20 13.67
C VAL A 201 14.17 8.66 13.69
N GLY A 202 14.76 9.07 12.57
CA GLY A 202 15.11 10.46 12.28
C GLY A 202 14.39 10.99 11.04
N GLU A 203 14.58 12.28 10.74
CA GLU A 203 14.09 12.91 9.51
C GLU A 203 14.36 12.12 8.21
N PRO A 204 15.55 11.53 7.97
CA PRO A 204 15.79 10.80 6.73
C PRO A 204 14.90 9.57 6.60
N LEU A 205 14.59 8.86 7.70
CA LEU A 205 13.77 7.66 7.66
C LEU A 205 12.31 7.98 7.28
N TYR A 206 11.78 9.12 7.74
CA TYR A 206 10.46 9.61 7.33
C TYR A 206 10.42 9.95 5.84
N LEU A 207 11.47 10.53 5.28
CA LEU A 207 11.58 10.82 3.84
C LEU A 207 11.65 9.54 3.00
N TYR A 208 12.46 8.56 3.42
CA TYR A 208 12.51 7.27 2.76
C TYR A 208 11.17 6.56 2.80
N GLN A 209 10.45 6.66 3.92
CA GLN A 209 9.11 6.12 4.05
C GLN A 209 8.12 6.82 3.11
N LEU A 210 8.16 8.15 3.02
CA LEU A 210 7.31 8.92 2.10
C LEU A 210 7.58 8.50 0.64
N LEU A 211 8.86 8.45 0.26
CA LEU A 211 9.29 8.02 -1.08
C LEU A 211 8.89 6.57 -1.37
N ALA A 212 9.02 5.68 -0.39
CA ALA A 212 8.60 4.29 -0.53
C ALA A 212 7.09 4.19 -0.78
N PHE A 213 6.29 4.96 -0.06
CA PHE A 213 4.84 5.00 -0.27
C PHE A 213 4.42 5.70 -1.56
N ASP A 214 5.19 6.69 -2.03
CA ASP A 214 4.97 7.33 -3.33
C ASP A 214 5.23 6.35 -4.46
N LEU A 215 6.36 5.65 -4.42
CA LEU A 215 6.68 4.59 -5.38
C LEU A 215 5.63 3.48 -5.32
N TYR A 216 5.14 3.14 -4.13
CA TYR A 216 4.07 2.19 -3.91
C TYR A 216 2.71 2.67 -4.44
N SER A 217 2.46 3.97 -4.44
CA SER A 217 1.22 4.55 -4.95
C SER A 217 1.25 4.69 -6.47
N VAL A 218 2.33 5.25 -7.02
CA VAL A 218 2.51 5.60 -8.44
C VAL A 218 2.96 4.41 -9.30
N GLY A 219 3.73 3.47 -8.76
CA GLY A 219 4.26 2.32 -9.50
C GLY A 219 3.17 1.43 -10.13
N TYR A 220 1.97 1.44 -9.55
CA TYR A 220 0.80 0.70 -10.05
C TYR A 220 0.05 1.44 -11.16
N GLU A 221 -0.06 2.77 -11.06
CA GLU A 221 -0.87 3.58 -11.99
C GLU A 221 -0.24 3.69 -13.38
N LYS A 222 1.10 3.71 -13.46
CA LYS A 222 1.80 3.68 -14.76
C LYS A 222 1.76 2.32 -15.44
N LYS A 223 1.64 1.23 -14.67
CA LYS A 223 1.65 -0.13 -15.24
C LYS A 223 0.28 -0.58 -15.76
N GLY A 224 -0.80 -0.09 -15.13
CA GLY A 224 -2.17 -0.33 -15.59
C GLY A 224 -2.52 0.35 -16.93
N ARG A 225 -1.74 1.36 -17.35
CA ARG A 225 -1.89 2.03 -18.65
C ARG A 225 -1.10 1.37 -19.80
N GLY A 226 -0.27 0.37 -19.52
CA GLY A 226 0.54 -0.32 -20.53
C GLY A 226 -0.08 -1.61 -21.06
N LEU A 227 -1.38 -1.81 -20.86
CA LEU A 227 -2.13 -3.02 -21.23
C LEU A 227 -3.40 -2.74 -22.05
N ASN A 228 -3.45 -1.57 -22.69
CA ASN A 228 -4.34 -1.30 -23.82
C ASN A 228 -3.52 -1.28 -25.11
#